data_AF-A0A3D9MWE0-F1
#
_entry.id   AF-A0A3D9MWE0-F1
#
_cell.length_a   1.000
_cell.length_b   1.000
_cell.length_c   1.000
_cell.angle_alpha   90.00
_cell.angle_beta   90.00
_cell.angle_gamma   90.00
#
_symmetry.space_group_name_H-M   'P 1'
#
loop_
_entity.id
_entity.type
_entity.pdbx_description
1 polymer ?
#
loop_
_entity_poly.entity_id
_entity_poly.type
_entity_poly.pdbx_seq_one_letter_code
_entity_poly.pdbx_strand_id
1 'polypeptide(L)' 'MQLPTVDNFIKDSQHGVTYNICAYRKLSVQEMTRAMQVFIQQQGKRQPKQGTVVKIFSLLGFGDQ' A
#
# COMPACT_ATOMS: atom_id res chain seq x y z
N MET A 1 -8.74 15.37 9.21
CA MET A 1 -8.34 13.96 9.43
C MET A 1 -6.84 13.94 9.70
N GLN A 2 -6.37 13.18 10.69
CA GLN A 2 -4.93 12.92 10.87
C GLN A 2 -4.46 11.95 9.79
N LEU A 3 -3.21 12.08 9.33
CA LEU A 3 -2.65 11.12 8.38
C LEU A 3 -2.45 9.75 9.05
N PRO A 4 -2.66 8.63 8.33
CA PRO A 4 -2.35 7.32 8.87
C PRO A 4 -0.86 7.20 9.16
N THR A 5 -0.52 6.64 10.32
CA THR A 5 0.86 6.56 10.83
C THR A 5 1.40 5.12 10.92
N VAL A 6 0.57 4.10 10.69
CA VAL A 6 0.99 2.71 10.77
C VAL A 6 1.48 2.24 9.41
N ASP A 7 2.80 2.02 9.32
CA ASP A 7 3.43 1.46 8.11
C ASP A 7 3.20 -0.06 8.02
N ASN A 8 2.89 -0.50 6.80
CA ASN A 8 2.69 -1.90 6.43
C ASN A 8 3.39 -2.17 5.10
N PHE A 9 4.38 -3.07 5.10
CA PHE A 9 5.21 -3.31 3.93
C PHE A 9 4.81 -4.60 3.22
N ILE A 10 4.63 -4.51 1.90
CA ILE A 10 4.48 -5.67 1.01
C ILE A 10 5.42 -5.52 -0.18
N LYS A 11 6.12 -6.60 -0.53
CA LYS A 11 7.01 -6.64 -1.68
C LYS A 11 6.34 -7.38 -2.83
N ASP A 12 6.24 -6.71 -3.96
CA ASP A 12 5.92 -7.33 -5.24
C ASP A 12 7.22 -7.86 -5.85
N SER A 13 7.49 -9.14 -5.60
CA SER A 13 8.70 -9.80 -6.11
C SER A 13 8.71 -9.94 -7.63
N GLN A 14 7.55 -9.94 -8.30
CA GLN A 14 7.47 -10.06 -9.75
C GLN A 14 7.98 -8.78 -10.42
N HIS A 15 7.60 -7.61 -9.88
CA HIS A 15 8.00 -6.32 -10.43
C HIS A 15 9.17 -5.67 -9.67
N GLY A 16 9.64 -6.29 -8.58
CA GLY A 16 10.74 -5.77 -7.76
C GLY A 16 10.40 -4.46 -7.06
N VAL A 17 9.13 -4.20 -6.74
CA VAL A 17 8.66 -2.96 -6.11
C VAL A 17 8.26 -3.25 -4.66
N THR A 18 8.59 -2.34 -3.75
CA THR A 18 8.12 -2.42 -2.34
C THR A 18 7.06 -1.36 -2.11
N TYR A 19 5.92 -1.76 -1.55
CA TYR A 19 4.83 -0.86 -1.21
C TYR A 19 4.79 -0.70 0.31
N ASN A 20 4.93 0.55 0.78
CA ASN A 20 4.62 0.94 2.15
C ASN A 20 3.20 1.51 2.19
N ILE A 21 2.28 0.78 2.80
CA ILE A 21 0.88 1.16 2.95
C ILE A 21 0.68 1.74 4.35
N CYS A 22 0.52 3.06 4.41
CA CYS A 22 0.20 3.77 5.63
C CYS A 22 -1.31 3.66 5.89
N ALA A 23 -1.66 3.03 7.01
CA ALA A 23 -3.03 2.84 7.46
C ALA A 23 -3.20 3.26 8.94
N TYR A 24 -4.41 3.19 9.46
CA TYR A 24 -4.72 3.52 10.85
C TYR A 24 -4.52 2.31 11.79
N ARG A 25 -4.27 1.11 11.25
CA ARG A 25 -3.88 -0.09 11.99
C ARG A 25 -2.94 -0.99 11.18
N LYS A 26 -2.51 -2.09 11.81
CA LYS A 26 -1.82 -3.17 11.10
C LYS A 26 -2.77 -3.86 10.13
N LEU A 27 -2.29 -4.07 8.92
CA LEU A 27 -3.02 -4.70 7.83
C LEU A 27 -2.64 -6.17 7.73
N SER A 28 -3.63 -7.00 7.43
CA SER A 28 -3.40 -8.37 7.00
C SER A 28 -2.75 -8.40 5.61
N VAL A 29 -2.15 -9.54 5.25
CA VAL A 29 -1.56 -9.74 3.91
C VAL A 29 -2.60 -9.54 2.80
N GLN A 30 -3.85 -9.97 3.03
CA GLN A 30 -4.94 -9.80 2.07
C GLN A 30 -5.29 -8.32 1.85
N GLU A 31 -5.39 -7.54 2.93
CA GLU A 31 -5.64 -6.09 2.85
C GLU A 31 -4.49 -5.36 2.15
N MET A 32 -3.24 -5.72 2.46
CA MET A 32 -2.07 -5.15 1.80
C MET A 32 -2.05 -5.46 0.30
N THR A 33 -2.34 -6.72 -0.06
CA THR A 33 -2.39 -7.15 -1.46
C THR A 33 -3.48 -6.41 -2.22
N ARG A 34 -4.66 -6.24 -1.61
CA ARG A 34 -5.76 -5.50 -2.21
C ARG A 34 -5.42 -4.01 -2.40
N ALA A 35 -4.82 -3.37 -1.40
CA ALA A 35 -4.40 -1.97 -1.51
C ALA A 35 -3.35 -1.77 -2.61
N MET A 36 -2.39 -2.69 -2.73
CA MET A 36 -1.40 -2.72 -3.81
C MET A 36 -2.08 -2.86 -5.19
N GLN A 37 -3.01 -3.80 -5.35
CA GLN A 37 -3.73 -4.01 -6.60
C GLN A 37 -4.55 -2.77 -7.02
N VAL A 38 -5.25 -2.15 -6.06
CA VAL A 38 -6.01 -0.91 -6.31
C VAL A 38 -5.07 0.20 -6.78
N PHE A 39 -3.92 0.38 -6.13
CA PHE A 39 -2.92 1.36 -6.57
C PHE A 39 -2.43 1.09 -8.00
N ILE A 40 -2.08 -0.17 -8.31
CA ILE A 40 -1.63 -0.57 -9.66
C ILE A 40 -2.69 -0.23 -10.71
N GLN A 41 -3.96 -0.51 -10.42
CA GLN A 41 -5.08 -0.18 -11.31
C GLN A 41 -5.23 1.33 -11.52
N GLN A 42 -5.08 2.13 -10.45
CA GLN A 42 -5.16 3.59 -10.52
C GLN A 42 -4.01 4.23 -11.32
N GLN A 43 -2.81 3.65 -11.28
CA GLN A 43 -1.68 4.14 -12.06
C GLN A 43 -1.79 3.81 -13.57
N GLY A 44 -2.65 2.87 -13.93
CA GLY A 44 -2.85 2.44 -15.31
C GLY A 44 -1.53 1.97 -15.95
N LYS A 45 -1.06 2.69 -16.98
CA LYS A 45 0.16 2.35 -17.72
C LYS A 45 1.47 2.76 -17.03
N ARG A 46 1.44 3.60 -15.99
CA ARG A 46 2.64 4.09 -15.31
C ARG A 46 2.99 3.19 -14.12
N GLN A 47 3.71 2.11 -14.38
CA GLN A 47 4.21 1.26 -13.32
C GLN A 47 5.47 1.85 -12.66
N PRO A 48 5.64 1.68 -11.34
CA PRO A 48 6.88 2.05 -10.66
C PRO A 48 8.08 1.27 -11.22
N LYS A 49 9.27 1.89 -11.17
CA LYS A 49 10.51 1.21 -11.60
C LYS A 49 10.91 0.15 -10.57
N GLN A 50 11.58 -0.90 -11.03
CA GLN A 50 12.16 -1.91 -10.13
C GLN A 50 13.10 -1.27 -9.11
N GLY A 51 13.11 -1.79 -7.88
CA GLY A 51 13.86 -1.24 -6.75
C GLY A 51 13.23 -0.01 -6.09
N THR A 52 12.09 0.49 -6.59
CA THR A 52 11.39 1.63 -6.01
C THR A 52 10.60 1.23 -4.77
N VAL A 53 10.56 2.14 -3.79
CA VAL A 53 9.62 2.09 -2.67
C VAL A 53 8.49 3.08 -2.92
N VAL A 54 7.25 2.58 -2.97
CA VAL A 54 6.04 3.38 -3.16
C VAL A 54 5.33 3.55 -1.83
N LYS A 55 4.95 4.79 -1.48
CA LYS A 55 4.16 5.07 -0.29
C LYS A 55 2.70 5.29 -0.66
N ILE A 56 1.80 4.50 -0.08
CA ILE A 56 0.35 4.56 -0.29
C ILE A 56 -0.30 5.03 1.00
N PHE A 57 -1.06 6.13 0.95
CA PHE A 57 -1.90 6.57 2.07
C PHE A 57 -3.29 5.95 1.91
N SER A 58 -3.73 5.20 2.91
CA SER A 58 -4.98 4.45 2.90
C SER A 58 -5.91 4.85 4.05
N LEU A 59 -7.21 4.74 3.82
CA LEU A 59 -8.24 4.91 4.85
C LEU A 59 -8.54 3.61 5.61
N LEU A 60 -7.80 2.52 5.34
CA LEU A 60 -7.98 1.26 6.05
C LEU A 60 -7.73 1.43 7.56
N GLY A 61 -8.63 0.88 8.37
CA GLY A 61 -8.61 1.02 9.83
C GLY A 61 -9.15 2.36 10.34
N PHE A 62 -9.59 3.26 9.47
CA PHE A 62 -10.14 4.54 9.92
C PHE A 62 -11.47 4.31 10.61
N GLY A 63 -11.51 4.56 11.92
CA GLY A 63 -12.72 4.39 12.74
C GLY A 63 -12.95 2.96 13.25
N ASP A 64 -12.01 2.04 13.05
CA ASP A 64 -12.01 0.76 13.75
C ASP A 64 -11.82 1.04 15.26
N GLN A 65 -12.88 0.84 16.06
CA GLN A 65 -12.83 0.90 17.53
C GLN A 65 -12.32 -0.42 18.12
#